data_AF-A0A645H1S2-F1
#
_entry.id   AF-A0A645H1S2-F1
#
_cell.length_a   1.000
_cell.length_b   1.000
_cell.length_c   1.000
_cell.angle_alpha   90.00
_cell.angle_beta   90.00
_cell.angle_gamma   90.00
#
_symmetry.space_group_name_H-M   'P 1'
#
loop_
_entity.id
_entity.type
_entity.pdbx_description
1 polymer ?
#
loop_
_entity_poly.entity_id
_entity_poly.type
_entity_poly.pdbx_seq_one_letter_code
_entity_poly.pdbx_strand_id
1 'polypeptide(L)'
;MIRRLERGEAYALTLPLLLTSSGQKMGKTEKGAVWLDPEKTTPYEFFQYWRNVEDGDVARYMSVYTFMSMEEIQEATAPGADINEAKKQLAHSITALIHGREEADKAAAAAAALFEGGGDETHMPTTEVSAELLDQGINVIDLLVQCKLVTSKSEGRRLVQQAGIKIQDEVVDSVESQVSTSHLQNGRIIIRKGKKVFHRVVPLS
;
A
#
# COMPACT_ATOMS: atom_id res chain seq x y z
N MET A 1 42.82 -7.25 18.02
CA MET A 1 42.76 -8.24 19.12
C MET A 1 43.40 -9.56 18.69
N ILE A 2 42.86 -10.24 17.67
CA ILE A 2 43.34 -11.54 17.14
C ILE A 2 44.86 -11.54 16.86
N ARG A 3 45.36 -10.65 16.00
CA ARG A 3 46.80 -10.56 15.69
C ARG A 3 47.69 -10.25 16.91
N ARG A 4 47.17 -9.50 17.90
CA ARG A 4 47.96 -8.98 19.03
C ARG A 4 47.99 -9.93 20.23
N LEU A 5 46.89 -10.64 20.50
CA LEU A 5 46.74 -11.53 21.66
C LEU A 5 46.93 -12.99 21.27
N GLU A 6 46.34 -13.41 20.16
CA GLU A 6 46.30 -14.82 19.73
C GLU A 6 47.33 -15.14 18.64
N ARG A 7 48.03 -14.11 18.12
CA ARG A 7 49.01 -14.23 17.03
C ARG A 7 48.45 -14.90 15.75
N GLY A 8 47.11 -14.87 15.57
CA GLY A 8 46.43 -15.41 14.40
C GLY A 8 46.17 -14.37 13.30
N GLU A 9 45.73 -14.86 12.14
CA GLU A 9 45.26 -14.05 11.01
C GLU A 9 43.73 -14.02 10.95
N ALA A 10 43.19 -12.88 10.52
CA ALA A 10 41.75 -12.70 10.33
C ALA A 10 41.50 -11.78 9.14
N TYR A 11 40.40 -12.02 8.43
CA TYR A 11 39.94 -11.23 7.31
C TYR A 11 38.63 -10.53 7.68
N ALA A 12 38.39 -9.38 7.06
CA ALA A 12 37.16 -8.63 7.24
C ALA A 12 36.55 -8.33 5.87
N LEU A 13 35.25 -8.54 5.77
CA LEU A 13 34.44 -8.12 4.64
C LEU A 13 33.30 -7.26 5.16
N THR A 14 33.06 -6.13 4.49
CA THR A 14 32.01 -5.18 4.83
C THR A 14 30.97 -5.15 3.72
N LEU A 15 29.70 -5.03 4.10
CA LEU A 15 28.62 -4.78 3.15
C LEU A 15 28.40 -3.27 3.01
N PRO A 16 28.09 -2.78 1.80
CA PRO A 16 27.78 -1.37 1.59
C PRO A 16 26.49 -0.99 2.33
N LEU A 17 26.40 0.27 2.78
CA LEU A 17 25.13 0.80 3.29
C LEU A 17 24.13 0.88 2.14
N LEU A 18 22.93 0.36 2.39
CA LEU A 18 21.88 0.33 1.39
C LEU A 18 21.14 1.68 1.38
N LEU A 19 21.37 2.42 0.29
CA LEU A 19 20.63 3.62 -0.06
C LEU A 19 19.50 3.25 -1.02
N THR A 20 18.45 4.06 -1.09
CA THR A 20 17.50 4.07 -2.21
C THR A 20 18.18 4.68 -3.45
N SER A 21 17.63 4.45 -4.64
CA SER A 21 18.05 5.12 -5.88
C SER A 21 18.02 6.67 -5.78
N SER A 22 17.17 7.21 -4.90
CA SER A 22 17.12 8.65 -4.55
C SER A 22 18.17 9.12 -3.53
N GLY A 23 19.06 8.24 -3.06
CA GLY A 23 20.13 8.56 -2.12
C GLY A 23 19.71 8.61 -0.64
N GLN A 24 18.46 8.27 -0.31
CA GLN A 24 18.00 8.20 1.08
C GLN A 24 18.42 6.87 1.72
N LYS A 25 18.63 6.88 3.04
CA LYS A 25 18.88 5.63 3.78
C LYS A 25 17.62 4.77 3.80
N MET A 26 17.75 3.51 3.40
CA MET A 26 16.68 2.53 3.50
C MET A 26 16.19 2.41 4.96
N GLY A 27 14.88 2.31 5.16
CA GLY A 27 14.27 2.20 6.49
C GLY A 27 14.05 3.53 7.23
N LYS A 28 14.35 4.69 6.62
CA LYS A 28 13.83 5.99 7.09
C LYS A 28 12.65 6.41 6.23
N THR A 29 11.50 5.78 6.43
CA THR A 29 10.27 6.24 5.78
C THR A 29 9.76 7.50 6.48
N GLU A 30 8.89 8.29 5.84
CA GLU A 30 8.17 9.39 6.51
C GLU A 30 7.36 8.91 7.73
N LYS A 31 7.02 7.61 7.78
CA LYS A 31 6.31 6.96 8.89
C LYS A 31 7.23 6.27 9.92
N GLY A 32 8.55 6.36 9.78
CA GLY A 32 9.51 5.74 10.69
C GLY A 32 10.19 4.48 10.13
N ALA A 33 10.71 3.64 11.03
CA ALA A 33 11.44 2.42 10.69
C ALA A 33 10.49 1.27 10.32
N VAL A 34 10.93 0.41 9.39
CA VAL A 34 10.27 -0.85 9.07
C VAL A 34 10.85 -1.91 10.02
N TRP A 35 10.01 -2.42 10.91
CA TRP A 35 10.43 -3.40 11.92
C TRP A 35 10.22 -4.82 11.42
N LEU A 36 11.06 -5.75 11.90
CA LEU A 36 10.86 -7.19 11.69
C LEU A 36 9.84 -7.79 12.67
N ASP A 37 9.56 -7.06 13.75
CA ASP A 37 8.62 -7.45 14.79
C ASP A 37 7.18 -7.21 14.28
N PRO A 38 6.35 -8.26 14.15
CA PRO A 38 5.00 -8.15 13.60
C PRO A 38 4.06 -7.28 14.45
N GLU A 39 4.37 -7.05 15.73
CA GLU A 39 3.58 -6.15 16.59
C GLU A 39 3.87 -4.67 16.31
N LYS A 40 5.01 -4.36 15.69
CA LYS A 40 5.44 -2.99 15.35
C LYS A 40 5.25 -2.64 13.88
N THR A 41 5.40 -3.62 13.01
CA THR A 41 5.10 -3.51 11.59
C THR A 41 4.44 -4.80 11.18
N THR A 42 3.15 -4.73 10.87
CA THR A 42 2.39 -5.93 10.53
C THR A 42 2.96 -6.61 9.28
N PRO A 43 2.81 -7.93 9.10
CA PRO A 43 3.29 -8.61 7.89
C PRO A 43 2.77 -7.99 6.60
N TYR A 44 1.54 -7.47 6.62
CA TYR A 44 0.95 -6.74 5.50
C TYR A 44 1.67 -5.41 5.24
N GLU A 45 1.93 -4.59 6.25
CA GLU A 45 2.68 -3.33 6.10
C GLU A 45 4.11 -3.58 5.64
N PHE A 46 4.75 -4.64 6.16
CA PHE A 46 6.08 -5.07 5.76
C PHE A 46 6.09 -5.48 4.28
N PHE A 47 5.14 -6.31 3.85
CA PHE A 47 4.95 -6.67 2.45
C PHE A 47 4.75 -5.43 1.56
N GLN A 48 3.88 -4.51 1.98
CA GLN A 48 3.61 -3.27 1.25
C GLN A 48 4.84 -2.37 1.14
N TYR A 49 5.70 -2.31 2.15
CA TYR A 49 6.96 -1.58 2.06
C TYR A 49 7.81 -2.07 0.87
N TRP A 50 8.01 -3.38 0.76
CA TRP A 50 8.76 -3.97 -0.35
C TRP A 50 8.04 -3.87 -1.69
N ARG A 51 6.70 -3.98 -1.70
CA ARG A 51 5.90 -3.84 -2.92
C ARG A 51 5.97 -2.44 -3.53
N ASN A 52 6.28 -1.43 -2.71
CA ASN A 52 6.33 -0.02 -3.10
C ASN A 52 7.75 0.51 -3.36
N VAL A 53 8.78 -0.33 -3.38
CA VAL A 53 10.14 0.09 -3.76
C VAL A 53 10.18 0.61 -5.20
N GLU A 54 11.14 1.48 -5.50
CA GLU A 54 11.33 2.04 -6.85
C GLU A 54 11.78 0.96 -7.84
N ASP A 55 11.35 1.07 -9.11
CA ASP A 55 11.63 0.09 -10.16
C ASP A 55 13.14 -0.17 -10.31
N GLY A 56 13.94 0.91 -10.27
CA GLY A 56 15.39 0.84 -10.41
C GLY A 56 16.11 0.13 -9.24
N ASP A 57 15.42 -0.10 -8.12
CA ASP A 57 16.00 -0.75 -6.95
C ASP A 57 15.62 -2.22 -6.84
N VAL A 58 14.63 -2.70 -7.59
CA VAL A 58 14.06 -4.06 -7.47
C VAL A 58 15.13 -5.14 -7.64
N ALA A 59 15.85 -5.15 -8.76
CA ALA A 59 16.86 -6.16 -9.05
C ALA A 59 17.94 -6.21 -7.96
N ARG A 60 18.44 -5.04 -7.55
CA ARG A 60 19.45 -4.93 -6.49
C ARG A 60 18.93 -5.44 -5.16
N TYR A 61 17.68 -5.16 -4.81
CA TYR A 61 17.09 -5.64 -3.57
C TYR A 61 16.83 -7.14 -3.60
N MET A 62 16.40 -7.70 -4.73
CA MET A 62 16.31 -9.15 -4.89
C MET A 62 17.68 -9.81 -4.66
N SER A 63 18.77 -9.25 -5.22
CA SER A 63 20.12 -9.81 -5.05
C SER A 63 20.67 -9.74 -3.62
N VAL A 64 20.21 -8.77 -2.81
CA VAL A 64 20.75 -8.54 -1.47
C VAL A 64 19.89 -9.18 -0.37
N TYR A 65 18.58 -9.26 -0.57
CA TYR A 65 17.62 -9.63 0.48
C TYR A 65 16.89 -10.94 0.25
N THR A 66 17.11 -11.61 -0.88
CA THR A 66 16.48 -12.90 -1.18
C THR A 66 17.54 -13.96 -1.43
N PHE A 67 17.09 -15.21 -1.45
CA PHE A 67 17.91 -16.36 -1.84
C PHE A 67 17.70 -16.76 -3.31
N MET A 68 17.11 -15.88 -4.12
CA MET A 68 16.94 -16.12 -5.55
C MET A 68 18.30 -16.13 -6.25
N SER A 69 18.43 -16.97 -7.27
CA SER A 69 19.61 -17.00 -8.12
C SER A 69 19.70 -15.72 -8.97
N MET A 70 20.92 -15.35 -9.35
CA MET A 70 21.12 -14.19 -10.22
C MET A 70 20.47 -14.37 -11.60
N GLU A 71 20.28 -15.61 -12.06
CA GLU A 71 19.59 -15.93 -13.30
C GLU A 71 18.08 -15.61 -13.19
N GLU A 72 17.41 -16.09 -12.14
CA GLU A 72 16.00 -15.77 -11.87
C GLU A 72 15.76 -14.26 -11.75
N ILE A 73 16.69 -13.55 -11.09
CA ILE A 73 16.60 -12.08 -10.92
C ILE A 73 16.75 -11.36 -12.26
N GLN A 74 17.69 -11.79 -13.11
CA GLN A 74 17.90 -11.20 -14.43
C GLN A 74 16.70 -11.41 -15.34
N GLU A 75 16.09 -12.60 -15.31
CA GLU A 75 14.89 -12.90 -16.07
C GLU A 75 13.69 -12.06 -15.59
N ALA A 76 13.45 -12.02 -14.28
CA ALA A 76 12.34 -11.27 -13.69
C ALA A 76 12.45 -9.74 -13.90
N THR A 77 13.65 -9.21 -14.10
CA THR A 77 13.90 -7.77 -14.24
C THR A 77 14.43 -7.36 -15.62
N ALA A 78 14.33 -8.26 -16.61
CA ALA A 78 14.77 -7.99 -17.97
C ALA A 78 13.96 -6.84 -18.63
N PRO A 79 14.55 -6.12 -19.60
CA PRO A 79 13.79 -5.14 -20.38
C PRO A 79 12.56 -5.78 -21.03
N GLY A 80 11.36 -5.24 -20.74
CA GLY A 80 10.09 -5.76 -21.23
C GLY A 80 9.41 -6.80 -20.32
N ALA A 81 10.07 -7.24 -19.25
CA ALA A 81 9.43 -8.02 -18.20
C ALA A 81 8.45 -7.16 -17.39
N ASP A 82 7.44 -7.79 -16.78
CA ASP A 82 6.52 -7.08 -15.90
C ASP A 82 7.18 -6.80 -14.55
N ILE A 83 7.64 -5.55 -14.38
CA ILE A 83 8.26 -5.08 -13.14
C ILE A 83 7.33 -5.23 -11.93
N ASN A 84 6.01 -5.24 -12.11
CA ASN A 84 5.07 -5.47 -11.01
C ASN A 84 5.14 -6.90 -10.49
N GLU A 85 5.34 -7.88 -11.36
CA GLU A 85 5.54 -9.27 -10.94
C GLU A 85 6.85 -9.42 -10.18
N ALA A 86 7.94 -8.81 -10.64
CA ALA A 86 9.21 -8.78 -9.90
C ALA A 86 9.06 -8.16 -8.50
N LYS A 87 8.28 -7.07 -8.39
CA LYS A 87 7.97 -6.45 -7.08
C LYS A 87 7.12 -7.35 -6.18
N LYS A 88 6.16 -8.10 -6.74
CA LYS A 88 5.37 -9.09 -5.99
C LYS A 88 6.28 -10.21 -5.47
N GLN A 89 7.16 -10.74 -6.32
CA GLN A 89 8.12 -11.78 -5.96
C GLN A 89 9.09 -11.32 -4.86
N LEU A 90 9.64 -10.10 -4.99
CA LEU A 90 10.51 -9.49 -3.99
C LEU A 90 9.79 -9.38 -2.63
N ALA A 91 8.61 -8.76 -2.62
CA ALA A 91 7.84 -8.55 -1.40
C ALA A 91 7.45 -9.87 -0.72
N HIS A 92 7.01 -10.85 -1.52
CA HIS A 92 6.65 -12.18 -1.03
C HIS A 92 7.86 -12.90 -0.44
N SER A 93 8.98 -12.95 -1.17
CA SER A 93 10.19 -13.66 -0.75
C SER A 93 10.74 -13.14 0.59
N ILE A 94 10.81 -11.83 0.76
CA ILE A 94 11.33 -11.24 2.01
C ILE A 94 10.31 -11.40 3.14
N THR A 95 9.02 -11.21 2.88
CA THR A 95 7.97 -11.43 3.90
C THR A 95 7.95 -12.88 4.36
N ALA A 96 8.11 -13.83 3.45
CA ALA A 96 8.17 -15.26 3.76
C ALA A 96 9.40 -15.61 4.59
N LEU A 97 10.54 -14.95 4.31
CA LEU A 97 11.78 -15.13 5.08
C LEU A 97 11.65 -14.64 6.53
N ILE A 98 10.94 -13.53 6.76
CA ILE A 98 10.87 -12.89 8.08
C ILE A 98 9.66 -13.36 8.90
N HIS A 99 8.48 -13.40 8.28
CA HIS A 99 7.20 -13.66 8.95
C HIS A 99 6.61 -15.05 8.63
N GLY A 100 7.29 -15.83 7.79
CA GLY A 100 6.82 -17.14 7.36
C GLY A 100 5.92 -17.09 6.13
N ARG A 101 5.85 -18.22 5.43
CA ARG A 101 5.17 -18.33 4.14
C ARG A 101 3.66 -18.05 4.22
N GLU A 102 3.01 -18.53 5.28
CA GLU A 102 1.57 -18.34 5.47
C GLU A 102 1.21 -16.84 5.55
N GLU A 103 1.98 -16.06 6.31
CA GLU A 103 1.75 -14.61 6.44
C GLU A 103 2.09 -13.85 5.15
N ALA A 104 3.10 -14.31 4.40
CA ALA A 104 3.41 -13.76 3.09
C ALA A 104 2.29 -14.02 2.07
N ASP A 105 1.71 -15.23 2.07
CA ASP A 105 0.59 -15.59 1.20
C ASP A 105 -0.66 -14.76 1.54
N LYS A 106 -0.97 -14.61 2.84
CA LYS A 106 -2.05 -13.71 3.31
C LYS A 106 -1.83 -12.27 2.88
N ALA A 107 -0.61 -11.74 3.07
CA ALA A 107 -0.29 -10.36 2.70
C ALA A 107 -0.35 -10.15 1.18
N ALA A 108 0.10 -11.11 0.39
CA ALA A 108 0.01 -11.08 -1.07
C ALA A 108 -1.44 -11.11 -1.54
N ALA A 109 -2.28 -11.98 -0.96
CA ALA A 109 -3.70 -12.06 -1.26
C ALA A 109 -4.43 -10.75 -0.92
N ALA A 110 -4.16 -10.18 0.26
CA ALA A 110 -4.72 -8.88 0.66
C ALA A 110 -4.28 -7.75 -0.29
N ALA A 111 -3.01 -7.74 -0.70
CA ALA A 111 -2.48 -6.76 -1.66
C ALA A 111 -3.09 -6.93 -3.06
N ALA A 112 -3.32 -8.17 -3.51
CA ALA A 112 -3.94 -8.48 -4.80
C ALA A 112 -5.43 -8.11 -4.81
N ALA A 113 -6.17 -8.42 -3.74
CA ALA A 113 -7.57 -8.00 -3.59
C ALA A 113 -7.71 -6.47 -3.75
N LEU A 114 -6.78 -5.70 -3.16
CA LEU A 114 -6.75 -4.24 -3.29
C LEU A 114 -6.53 -3.73 -4.72
N PHE A 115 -6.03 -4.55 -5.65
CA PHE A 115 -5.63 -4.15 -7.00
C PHE A 115 -6.44 -4.80 -8.13
N GLU A 116 -6.84 -6.07 -8.00
CA GLU A 116 -7.54 -6.84 -9.06
C GLU A 116 -9.08 -6.81 -8.91
N GLY A 117 -9.61 -6.31 -7.80
CA GLY A 117 -11.02 -5.97 -7.68
C GLY A 117 -11.42 -5.77 -6.22
N GLY A 118 -11.83 -4.56 -5.85
CA GLY A 118 -12.49 -4.32 -4.55
C GLY A 118 -11.69 -4.87 -3.37
N GLY A 119 -10.63 -4.17 -2.97
CA GLY A 119 -9.80 -4.54 -1.82
C GLY A 119 -10.61 -4.95 -0.62
N ASP A 120 -10.26 -6.10 -0.05
CA ASP A 120 -10.90 -6.74 1.09
C ASP A 120 -11.69 -5.74 1.93
N GLU A 121 -12.98 -5.64 1.63
CA GLU A 121 -13.80 -4.53 2.09
C GLU A 121 -14.00 -4.58 3.59
N THR A 122 -13.64 -5.70 4.22
CA THR A 122 -13.64 -5.90 5.67
C THR A 122 -12.66 -4.97 6.39
N HIS A 123 -11.55 -4.56 5.76
CA HIS A 123 -10.54 -3.68 6.36
C HIS A 123 -10.60 -2.22 5.87
N MET A 124 -11.54 -1.88 4.99
CA MET A 124 -11.70 -0.50 4.53
C MET A 124 -12.29 0.36 5.66
N PRO A 125 -11.72 1.56 5.96
CA PRO A 125 -12.34 2.51 6.87
C PRO A 125 -13.80 2.71 6.47
N THR A 126 -14.69 2.43 7.40
CA THR A 126 -16.14 2.38 7.14
C THR A 126 -16.84 3.45 7.94
N THR A 127 -17.80 4.12 7.30
CA THR A 127 -18.71 5.03 7.97
C THR A 127 -20.14 4.61 7.69
N GLU A 128 -20.89 4.46 8.77
CA GLU A 128 -22.32 4.21 8.71
C GLU A 128 -23.05 5.54 8.54
N VAL A 129 -23.96 5.61 7.58
CA VAL A 129 -24.78 6.78 7.27
C VAL A 129 -26.23 6.33 7.30
N SER A 130 -27.14 7.10 7.92
CA SER A 130 -28.54 6.69 8.00
C SER A 130 -29.14 6.46 6.61
N ALA A 131 -29.89 5.37 6.45
CA ALA A 131 -30.55 5.06 5.19
C ALA A 131 -31.48 6.19 4.73
N GLU A 132 -32.18 6.83 5.66
CA GLU A 132 -33.04 8.00 5.40
C GLU A 132 -32.27 9.18 4.76
N LEU A 133 -31.03 9.41 5.18
CA LEU A 133 -30.20 10.50 4.66
C LEU A 133 -29.65 10.16 3.27
N LEU A 134 -29.34 8.89 3.02
CA LEU A 134 -28.98 8.41 1.69
C LEU A 134 -30.17 8.43 0.73
N ASP A 135 -31.38 8.14 1.19
CA ASP A 135 -32.60 8.23 0.36
C ASP A 135 -32.94 9.68 0.00
N GLN A 136 -32.71 10.63 0.91
CA GLN A 136 -32.89 12.07 0.63
C GLN A 136 -31.81 12.65 -0.27
N GLY A 137 -30.66 11.99 -0.40
CA GLY A 137 -29.50 12.47 -1.13
C GLY A 137 -28.61 13.38 -0.28
N ILE A 138 -27.43 12.89 0.08
CA ILE A 138 -26.42 13.68 0.81
C ILE A 138 -25.49 14.36 -0.18
N ASN A 139 -25.14 15.63 0.07
CA ASN A 139 -24.14 16.31 -0.75
C ASN A 139 -22.77 15.63 -0.60
N VAL A 140 -22.06 15.44 -1.71
CA VAL A 140 -20.76 14.75 -1.75
C VAL A 140 -19.73 15.37 -0.79
N ILE A 141 -19.71 16.69 -0.62
CA ILE A 141 -18.75 17.35 0.27
C ILE A 141 -19.08 17.04 1.72
N ASP A 142 -20.36 17.05 2.08
CA ASP A 142 -20.81 16.74 3.44
C ASP A 142 -20.51 15.28 3.77
N LEU A 143 -20.71 14.38 2.80
CA LEU A 143 -20.34 12.97 2.94
C LEU A 143 -18.83 12.78 3.14
N LEU A 144 -17.98 13.50 2.39
CA LEU A 144 -16.52 13.44 2.55
C LEU A 144 -16.07 13.92 3.94
N VAL A 145 -16.70 14.94 4.48
CA VAL A 145 -16.42 15.44 5.84
C VAL A 145 -16.88 14.43 6.88
N GLN A 146 -18.07 13.86 6.72
CA GLN A 146 -18.62 12.84 7.63
C GLN A 146 -17.76 11.57 7.66
N CYS A 147 -17.24 11.16 6.50
CA CYS A 147 -16.29 10.06 6.36
C CYS A 147 -14.87 10.40 6.88
N LYS A 148 -14.63 11.63 7.35
CA LYS A 148 -13.31 12.15 7.75
C LYS A 148 -12.25 12.04 6.65
N LEU A 149 -12.68 12.03 5.39
CA LEU A 149 -11.79 12.01 4.23
C LEU A 149 -11.18 13.38 3.94
N VAL A 150 -11.81 14.45 4.42
CA VAL A 150 -11.34 15.83 4.31
C VAL A 150 -11.51 16.54 5.65
N THR A 151 -10.62 17.49 5.92
CA THR A 151 -10.59 18.27 7.17
C THR A 151 -11.59 19.44 7.17
N SER A 152 -12.04 19.87 5.99
CA SER A 152 -12.99 20.96 5.83
C SER A 152 -13.78 20.85 4.52
N LYS A 153 -14.95 21.50 4.46
CA LYS A 153 -15.76 21.60 3.22
C LYS A 153 -14.98 22.26 2.07
N SER A 154 -14.11 23.23 2.39
CA SER A 154 -13.26 23.92 1.42
C SER A 154 -12.25 22.98 0.77
N GLU A 155 -11.64 22.06 1.55
CA GLU A 155 -10.76 21.01 1.02
C GLU A 155 -11.54 20.05 0.09
N GLY A 156 -12.74 19.65 0.49
CA GLY A 156 -13.63 18.81 -0.32
C GLY A 156 -13.94 19.42 -1.68
N ARG A 157 -14.35 20.70 -1.72
CA ARG A 157 -14.61 21.42 -2.98
C ARG A 157 -13.41 21.42 -3.92
N ARG A 158 -12.23 21.72 -3.39
CA ARG A 158 -10.99 21.75 -4.18
C ARG A 158 -10.69 20.38 -4.79
N LEU A 159 -10.86 19.31 -4.02
CA LEU A 159 -10.57 17.94 -4.50
C LEU A 159 -11.55 17.50 -5.59
N VAL A 160 -12.84 17.84 -5.46
CA VAL A 160 -13.84 17.55 -6.50
C VAL A 160 -13.50 18.30 -7.79
N GLN A 161 -13.20 19.60 -7.70
CA GLN A 161 -12.80 20.41 -8.86
C GLN A 161 -11.53 19.90 -9.55
N GLN A 162 -10.66 19.21 -8.83
CA GLN A 162 -9.42 18.61 -9.34
C GLN A 162 -9.60 17.17 -9.83
N ALA A 163 -10.83 16.67 -9.97
CA ALA A 163 -11.13 15.27 -10.31
C ALA A 163 -10.45 14.26 -9.36
N GLY A 164 -10.23 14.67 -8.10
CA GLY A 164 -9.53 13.91 -7.08
C GLY A 164 -10.42 12.96 -6.28
N ILE A 165 -11.74 13.00 -6.50
CA ILE A 165 -12.73 12.15 -5.82
C ILE A 165 -13.43 11.27 -6.84
N LYS A 166 -13.56 9.98 -6.50
CA LYS A 166 -14.40 9.05 -7.24
C LYS A 166 -15.41 8.36 -6.33
N ILE A 167 -16.58 8.04 -6.88
CA ILE A 167 -17.62 7.24 -6.25
C ILE A 167 -17.88 6.06 -7.18
N GLN A 168 -17.78 4.82 -6.68
CA GLN A 168 -17.92 3.61 -7.49
C GLN A 168 -17.10 3.65 -8.80
N ASP A 169 -15.86 4.10 -8.70
CA ASP A 169 -14.91 4.32 -9.80
C ASP A 169 -15.26 5.39 -10.85
N GLU A 170 -16.39 6.07 -10.70
CA GLU A 170 -16.79 7.23 -11.48
C GLU A 170 -16.25 8.53 -10.86
N VAL A 171 -15.71 9.44 -11.69
CA VAL A 171 -15.19 10.73 -11.22
C VAL A 171 -16.35 11.63 -10.85
N VAL A 172 -16.29 12.24 -9.66
CA VAL A 172 -17.25 13.28 -9.27
C VAL A 172 -16.86 14.59 -9.95
N ASP A 173 -17.74 15.11 -10.79
CA ASP A 173 -17.52 16.29 -11.64
C ASP A 173 -18.04 17.60 -11.02
N SER A 174 -19.07 17.52 -10.17
CA SER A 174 -19.70 18.68 -9.53
C SER A 174 -19.62 18.66 -8.01
N VAL A 175 -19.39 19.84 -7.42
CA VAL A 175 -19.47 20.08 -5.97
C VAL A 175 -20.90 19.98 -5.43
N GLU A 176 -21.89 20.03 -6.32
CA GLU A 176 -23.31 19.89 -5.98
C GLU A 176 -23.80 18.45 -6.10
N SER A 177 -22.94 17.52 -6.53
CA SER A 177 -23.29 16.11 -6.70
C SER A 177 -23.87 15.53 -5.42
N GLN A 178 -24.96 14.79 -5.59
CA GLN A 178 -25.65 14.11 -4.50
C GLN A 178 -25.36 12.63 -4.56
N VAL A 179 -25.06 12.07 -3.39
CA VAL A 179 -24.84 10.64 -3.21
C VAL A 179 -26.09 10.08 -2.55
N SER A 180 -26.67 9.07 -3.16
CA SER A 180 -27.92 8.45 -2.70
C SER A 180 -27.87 6.94 -2.83
N THR A 181 -28.96 6.29 -2.44
CA THR A 181 -29.12 4.83 -2.53
C THR A 181 -28.99 4.29 -3.96
N SER A 182 -29.14 5.13 -5.00
CA SER A 182 -28.86 4.72 -6.40
C SER A 182 -27.40 4.38 -6.67
N HIS A 183 -26.48 4.82 -5.82
CA HIS A 183 -25.04 4.55 -5.94
C HIS A 183 -24.61 3.31 -5.16
N LEU A 184 -25.54 2.63 -4.47
CA LEU A 184 -25.24 1.39 -3.74
C LEU A 184 -24.92 0.27 -4.74
N GLN A 185 -23.74 -0.31 -4.60
CA GLN A 185 -23.37 -1.57 -5.26
C GLN A 185 -23.08 -2.59 -4.16
N ASN A 186 -23.75 -3.74 -4.20
CA ASN A 186 -23.63 -4.79 -3.17
C ASN A 186 -23.85 -4.28 -1.72
N GLY A 187 -24.81 -3.36 -1.53
CA GLY A 187 -25.17 -2.83 -0.20
C GLY A 187 -24.21 -1.78 0.37
N ARG A 188 -23.31 -1.20 -0.43
CA ARG A 188 -22.34 -0.20 0.01
C ARG A 188 -21.98 0.80 -1.09
N ILE A 189 -21.35 1.90 -0.70
CA ILE A 189 -20.76 2.91 -1.59
C ILE A 189 -19.25 2.98 -1.31
N ILE A 190 -18.43 2.93 -2.35
CA ILE A 190 -16.98 3.11 -2.24
C ILE A 190 -16.60 4.50 -2.70
N ILE A 191 -15.92 5.24 -1.83
CA ILE A 191 -15.36 6.55 -2.11
C ILE A 191 -13.84 6.41 -2.24
N ARG A 192 -13.28 6.97 -3.32
CA ARG A 192 -11.84 7.02 -3.55
C ARG A 192 -11.35 8.46 -3.53
N LYS A 193 -10.36 8.75 -2.68
CA LYS A 193 -9.62 10.01 -2.66
C LYS A 193 -8.24 9.79 -3.31
N GLY A 194 -8.04 10.35 -4.49
CA GLY A 194 -6.81 10.19 -5.28
C GLY A 194 -6.58 8.74 -5.75
N LYS A 195 -5.32 8.27 -5.66
CA LYS A 195 -4.91 6.95 -6.17
C LYS A 195 -4.88 5.84 -5.11
N LYS A 196 -4.76 6.19 -3.82
CA LYS A 196 -4.42 5.23 -2.74
C LYS A 196 -5.36 5.22 -1.54
N VAL A 197 -6.29 6.18 -1.43
CA VAL A 197 -7.19 6.28 -0.28
C VAL A 197 -8.59 5.82 -0.68
N PHE A 198 -9.09 4.81 0.02
CA PHE A 198 -10.42 4.21 -0.18
C PHE A 198 -11.19 4.26 1.13
N HIS A 199 -12.50 4.48 1.03
CA HIS A 199 -13.41 4.54 2.18
C HIS A 199 -14.76 3.93 1.81
N ARG A 200 -15.32 3.16 2.73
CA ARG A 200 -16.60 2.48 2.56
C ARG A 200 -17.69 3.22 3.30
N VAL A 201 -18.82 3.43 2.63
CA VAL A 201 -20.05 3.95 3.23
C VAL A 201 -21.10 2.86 3.18
N VAL A 202 -21.72 2.58 4.33
CA VAL A 202 -22.82 1.60 4.43
C VAL A 202 -24.06 2.28 5.01
N PRO A 203 -25.27 1.95 4.54
CA PRO A 203 -26.50 2.42 5.13
C PRO A 203 -26.69 1.79 6.52
N LEU A 204 -26.96 2.62 7.53
CA LEU A 204 -27.42 2.18 8.84
C LEU A 204 -28.85 1.62 8.69
N SER A 205 -29.07 0.42 9.23
CA SER A 205 -30.39 -0.26 9.25
C SER A 205 -31.43 0.51 10.03
#